data_AF-A0A021VU55-F1
#
_entry.id   AF-A0A021VU55-F1
#
_cell.length_a   1.000
_cell.length_b   1.000
_cell.length_c   1.000
_cell.angle_alpha   90.00
_cell.angle_beta   90.00
_cell.angle_gamma   90.00
#
_symmetry.space_group_name_H-M   'P 1'
#
loop_
_entity.id
_entity.type
_entity.pdbx_description
1 polymer ?
#
loop_
_entity_poly.entity_id
_entity_poly.type
_entity_poly.pdbx_seq_one_letter_code
_entity_poly.pdbx_strand_id
1 'polypeptide(L)'
;MTTAEGRPPAADRRTSVRTEFWARTRRGWDLAFYALTAITAVSLLAFRGSAPAELGWGLGGLAVLVVAYVTIGRRAAATGDRALVAAYLAVLLAVAVVVTYTNPTGSLLLFVAYSQVWYFAETRRGGVLVTTALTVLLFGAIAVREGVGPGDEVLGLATEAAVSLGFALLLGLWITYVAEQSEQRAELLEQLEAAQAELAQGHHAAGVVAERERMAREIHDTLAQGFTSVVMLTQTAVADLRRDDREAAVARIELAERTARDNLAEARALVAAFSPVALEGVTVAGALERLARRFEAETGVAVEVVLPDGELPVSREAEVVLLRAAQEALTNVRRHAQARRVRLRLA
;
A
#
# COMPACT_ATOMS: atom_id res chain seq x y z
N MET A 1 13.45 15.50 22.45
CA MET A 1 12.23 15.24 23.23
C MET A 1 11.12 14.95 22.24
N THR A 2 11.18 13.77 21.65
CA THR A 2 10.30 13.27 20.59
C THR A 2 9.26 12.39 21.26
N THR A 3 8.00 12.80 21.20
CA THR A 3 6.85 12.05 21.67
C THR A 3 6.74 10.76 20.87
N ALA A 4 7.04 9.65 21.53
CA ALA A 4 6.69 8.33 21.05
C ALA A 4 5.16 8.24 20.96
N GLU A 5 4.62 8.31 19.75
CA GLU A 5 3.24 7.88 19.48
C GLU A 5 3.13 6.41 19.87
N GLY A 6 2.50 6.19 21.01
CA GLY A 6 2.26 4.86 21.54
C GLY A 6 1.43 4.06 20.56
N ARG A 7 2.02 2.99 20.02
CA ARG A 7 1.28 1.92 19.33
C ARG A 7 0.08 1.53 20.18
N PRO A 8 -1.16 1.58 19.65
CA PRO A 8 -2.32 1.13 20.41
C PRO A 8 -2.18 -0.35 20.75
N PRO A 9 -2.66 -0.79 21.94
CA PRO A 9 -2.53 -2.16 22.40
C PRO A 9 -3.22 -3.13 21.43
N ALA A 10 -2.71 -4.36 21.31
CA ALA A 10 -3.14 -5.35 20.32
C ALA A 10 -4.65 -5.70 20.38
N ALA A 11 -5.28 -5.52 21.55
CA ALA A 11 -6.72 -5.69 21.72
C ALA A 11 -7.53 -4.60 20.98
N ASP A 12 -7.04 -3.36 21.00
CA ASP A 12 -7.69 -2.19 20.41
C ASP A 12 -7.61 -2.22 18.86
N ARG A 13 -6.52 -2.79 18.34
CA ARG A 13 -6.33 -3.04 16.90
C ARG A 13 -7.30 -4.10 16.36
N ARG A 14 -7.49 -5.22 17.06
CA ARG A 14 -8.46 -6.26 16.66
C ARG A 14 -9.90 -5.76 16.65
N THR A 15 -10.28 -4.90 17.60
CA THR A 15 -11.58 -4.22 17.56
C THR A 15 -11.68 -3.25 16.38
N SER A 16 -10.62 -2.49 16.08
CA SER A 16 -10.62 -1.49 14.99
C SER A 16 -10.68 -2.10 13.57
N VAL A 17 -10.07 -3.26 13.34
CA VAL A 17 -10.01 -3.91 12.02
C VAL A 17 -11.26 -4.76 11.74
N ARG A 18 -11.84 -5.43 12.76
CA ARG A 18 -13.19 -6.03 12.66
C ARG A 18 -14.20 -4.97 12.23
N THR A 19 -14.17 -3.79 12.85
CA THR A 19 -15.07 -2.69 12.44
C THR A 19 -14.90 -2.32 10.97
N GLU A 20 -13.72 -2.47 10.39
CA GLU A 20 -13.46 -2.08 9.00
C GLU A 20 -14.04 -3.09 7.99
N PHE A 21 -13.84 -4.40 8.20
CA PHE A 21 -14.46 -5.43 7.35
C PHE A 21 -15.99 -5.35 7.39
N TRP A 22 -16.56 -5.25 8.59
CA TRP A 22 -18.01 -5.15 8.79
C TRP A 22 -18.57 -3.79 8.35
N ALA A 23 -17.78 -2.71 8.38
CA ALA A 23 -18.16 -1.42 7.79
C ALA A 23 -18.17 -1.47 6.25
N ARG A 24 -17.17 -2.11 5.61
CA ARG A 24 -17.13 -2.29 4.15
C ARG A 24 -18.29 -3.17 3.67
N THR A 25 -18.60 -4.23 4.42
CA THR A 25 -19.70 -5.15 4.09
C THR A 25 -21.07 -4.68 4.58
N ARG A 26 -21.16 -3.62 5.41
CA ARG A 26 -22.43 -3.09 5.94
C ARG A 26 -23.48 -2.88 4.86
N ARG A 27 -23.12 -2.25 3.73
CA ARG A 27 -24.07 -2.02 2.64
C ARG A 27 -24.64 -3.32 2.06
N GLY A 28 -23.82 -4.37 2.01
CA GLY A 28 -24.25 -5.71 1.60
C GLY A 28 -25.22 -6.34 2.60
N TRP A 29 -24.98 -6.17 3.90
CA TRP A 29 -25.88 -6.65 4.96
C TRP A 29 -27.20 -5.88 5.02
N ASP A 30 -27.15 -4.54 4.88
CA ASP A 30 -28.33 -3.69 4.75
C ASP A 30 -29.17 -4.15 3.54
N LEU A 31 -28.52 -4.36 2.38
CA LEU A 31 -29.17 -4.84 1.17
C LEU A 31 -29.78 -6.24 1.36
N ALA A 32 -29.04 -7.18 1.97
CA ALA A 32 -29.54 -8.52 2.25
C ALA A 32 -30.74 -8.49 3.20
N PHE A 33 -30.72 -7.65 4.24
CA PHE A 33 -31.84 -7.46 5.16
C PHE A 33 -33.08 -6.97 4.42
N TYR A 34 -32.98 -5.89 3.65
CA TYR A 34 -34.11 -5.35 2.91
C TYR A 34 -34.61 -6.31 1.83
N ALA A 35 -33.71 -7.01 1.13
CA ALA A 35 -34.08 -7.99 0.12
C ALA A 35 -34.83 -9.17 0.72
N LEU A 36 -34.32 -9.79 1.79
CA LEU A 36 -34.98 -10.92 2.46
C LEU A 36 -36.32 -10.51 3.09
N THR A 37 -36.39 -9.30 3.67
CA THR A 37 -37.63 -8.75 4.23
C THR A 37 -38.66 -8.47 3.13
N ALA A 38 -38.24 -7.89 2.01
CA ALA A 38 -39.10 -7.65 0.85
C ALA A 38 -39.59 -8.95 0.22
N ILE A 39 -38.72 -9.96 0.07
CA ILE A 39 -39.10 -11.30 -0.38
C ILE A 39 -40.16 -11.88 0.55
N THR A 40 -39.96 -11.79 1.87
CA THR A 40 -40.93 -12.27 2.86
C THR A 40 -42.27 -11.53 2.74
N ALA A 41 -42.26 -10.21 2.57
CA ALA A 41 -43.48 -9.42 2.38
C ALA A 41 -44.23 -9.81 1.10
N VAL A 42 -43.51 -10.00 -0.01
CA VAL A 42 -44.09 -10.44 -1.28
C VAL A 42 -44.67 -11.84 -1.15
N SER A 43 -43.96 -12.76 -0.49
CA SER A 43 -44.45 -14.12 -0.25
C SER A 43 -45.73 -14.14 0.59
N LEU A 44 -45.81 -13.30 1.64
CA LEU A 44 -47.03 -13.15 2.45
C LEU A 44 -48.22 -12.63 1.62
N LEU A 45 -47.99 -11.67 0.73
CA LEU A 45 -49.01 -11.11 -0.15
C LEU A 45 -49.44 -12.09 -1.27
N ALA A 46 -48.50 -12.92 -1.74
CA ALA A 46 -48.74 -13.88 -2.81
C ALA A 46 -49.46 -15.16 -2.33
N PHE A 47 -49.36 -15.48 -1.04
CA PHE A 47 -49.96 -16.68 -0.46
C PHE A 47 -51.50 -16.59 -0.46
N ARG A 48 -52.13 -17.31 -1.39
CA ARG A 48 -53.59 -17.39 -1.49
C ARG A 48 -54.12 -18.37 -0.44
N GLY A 49 -54.63 -17.83 0.68
CA GLY A 49 -55.21 -18.63 1.76
C GLY A 49 -55.18 -17.98 3.13
N SER A 50 -54.37 -16.92 3.33
CA SER A 50 -54.28 -16.22 4.60
C SER A 50 -55.55 -15.43 4.92
N ALA A 51 -56.01 -15.50 6.17
CA ALA A 51 -57.06 -14.59 6.64
C ALA A 51 -56.53 -13.14 6.69
N PRO A 52 -57.39 -12.10 6.53
CA PRO A 52 -56.94 -10.70 6.57
C PRO A 52 -56.19 -10.33 7.86
N ALA A 53 -56.57 -10.93 8.99
CA ALA A 53 -55.88 -10.73 10.26
C ALA A 53 -54.46 -11.33 10.27
N GLU A 54 -54.26 -12.50 9.67
CA GLU A 54 -52.95 -13.16 9.58
C GLU A 54 -51.99 -12.39 8.66
N LEU A 55 -52.51 -11.83 7.57
CA LEU A 55 -51.76 -10.93 6.71
C LEU A 55 -51.39 -9.63 7.44
N GLY A 56 -52.31 -9.10 8.25
CA GLY A 56 -52.07 -7.93 9.10
C GLY A 56 -50.94 -8.14 10.12
N TRP A 57 -50.94 -9.28 10.83
CA TRP A 57 -49.86 -9.63 11.75
C TRP A 57 -48.52 -9.80 11.04
N GLY A 58 -48.51 -10.46 9.88
CA GLY A 58 -47.31 -10.63 9.05
C GLY A 58 -46.71 -9.30 8.62
N LEU A 59 -47.48 -8.47 7.91
CA LEU A 59 -47.00 -7.18 7.39
C LEU A 59 -46.68 -6.18 8.52
N GLY A 60 -47.49 -6.16 9.58
CA GLY A 60 -47.24 -5.35 10.77
C GLY A 60 -45.95 -5.74 11.47
N GLY A 61 -45.69 -7.04 11.63
CA GLY A 61 -44.43 -7.55 12.17
C GLY A 61 -43.23 -7.14 11.32
N LEU A 62 -43.30 -7.26 9.99
CA LEU A 62 -42.24 -6.80 9.09
C LEU A 62 -42.00 -5.29 9.19
N ALA A 63 -43.07 -4.49 9.29
CA ALA A 63 -42.94 -3.04 9.47
C ALA A 63 -42.24 -2.70 10.79
N VAL A 64 -42.61 -3.36 11.89
CA VAL A 64 -41.93 -3.22 13.19
C VAL A 64 -40.45 -3.61 13.07
N LEU A 65 -40.14 -4.70 12.39
CA LEU A 65 -38.76 -5.16 12.19
C LEU A 65 -37.93 -4.16 11.38
N VAL A 66 -38.48 -3.59 10.31
CA VAL A 66 -37.81 -2.56 9.50
C VAL A 66 -37.57 -1.30 10.32
N VAL A 67 -38.58 -0.83 11.07
CA VAL A 67 -38.43 0.36 11.94
C VAL A 67 -37.37 0.10 13.01
N ALA A 68 -37.40 -1.07 13.66
CA ALA A 68 -36.41 -1.46 14.66
C ALA A 68 -35.01 -1.55 14.06
N TYR A 69 -34.86 -2.08 12.85
CA TYR A 69 -33.57 -2.14 12.16
C TYR A 69 -33.05 -0.73 11.82
N VAL A 70 -33.88 0.15 11.28
CA VAL A 70 -33.46 1.50 10.90
C VAL A 70 -33.09 2.35 12.12
N THR A 71 -33.85 2.25 13.21
CA THR A 71 -33.68 3.09 14.41
C THR A 71 -32.67 2.54 15.41
N ILE A 72 -32.71 1.22 15.67
CA ILE A 72 -31.87 0.53 16.65
C ILE A 72 -30.78 -0.25 15.94
N GLY A 73 -31.12 -1.11 14.98
CA GLY A 73 -30.18 -2.04 14.33
C GLY A 73 -28.99 -1.35 13.64
N ARG A 74 -29.23 -0.31 12.84
CA ARG A 74 -28.16 0.44 12.16
C ARG A 74 -27.26 1.17 13.15
N ARG A 75 -27.84 1.72 14.23
CA ARG A 75 -27.10 2.38 15.29
C ARG A 75 -26.28 1.38 16.11
N ALA A 76 -26.86 0.24 16.44
CA ALA A 76 -26.20 -0.89 17.11
C ALA A 76 -25.00 -1.36 16.28
N ALA A 77 -25.18 -1.52 14.97
CA ALA A 77 -24.11 -1.89 14.06
C ALA A 77 -23.00 -0.83 14.01
N ALA A 78 -23.35 0.46 14.02
CA ALA A 78 -22.39 1.56 13.91
C ALA A 78 -21.58 1.78 15.18
N THR A 79 -22.20 1.57 16.33
CA THR A 79 -21.59 1.83 17.65
C THR A 79 -20.99 0.59 18.30
N GLY A 80 -21.42 -0.61 17.91
CA GLY A 80 -21.06 -1.86 18.59
C GLY A 80 -21.66 -1.97 19.99
N ASP A 81 -22.66 -1.14 20.33
CA ASP A 81 -23.26 -1.12 21.67
C ASP A 81 -24.08 -2.39 21.92
N ARG A 82 -23.64 -3.19 22.89
CA ARG A 82 -24.26 -4.46 23.31
C ARG A 82 -25.71 -4.31 23.73
N ALA A 83 -26.08 -3.19 24.36
CA ALA A 83 -27.45 -2.97 24.81
C ALA A 83 -28.39 -2.74 23.62
N LEU A 84 -27.94 -1.98 22.61
CA LEU A 84 -28.71 -1.75 21.38
C LEU A 84 -28.81 -3.03 20.56
N VAL A 85 -27.73 -3.82 20.48
CA VAL A 85 -27.75 -5.14 19.81
C VAL A 85 -28.74 -6.07 20.50
N ALA A 86 -28.70 -6.19 21.82
CA ALA A 86 -29.61 -7.05 22.57
C ALA A 86 -31.08 -6.59 22.41
N ALA A 87 -31.34 -5.27 22.46
CA ALA A 87 -32.67 -4.72 22.24
C ALA A 87 -33.20 -5.03 20.83
N TYR A 88 -32.37 -4.86 19.79
CA TYR A 88 -32.76 -5.19 18.42
C TYR A 88 -33.01 -6.69 18.24
N LEU A 89 -32.11 -7.56 18.74
CA LEU A 89 -32.28 -9.01 18.63
C LEU A 89 -33.51 -9.51 19.41
N ALA A 90 -33.87 -8.87 20.53
CA ALA A 90 -35.11 -9.16 21.25
C ALA A 90 -36.36 -8.79 20.43
N VAL A 91 -36.36 -7.65 19.75
CA VAL A 91 -37.45 -7.26 18.83
C VAL A 91 -37.53 -8.23 17.65
N LEU A 92 -36.40 -8.58 17.04
CA LEU A 92 -36.32 -9.57 15.97
C LEU A 92 -36.91 -10.91 16.41
N LEU A 93 -36.53 -11.41 17.60
CA LEU A 93 -37.04 -12.65 18.17
C LEU A 93 -38.56 -12.59 18.37
N ALA A 94 -39.06 -11.53 19.00
CA ALA A 94 -40.48 -11.36 19.28
C ALA A 94 -41.31 -11.30 17.98
N VAL A 95 -40.86 -10.52 16.99
CA VAL A 95 -41.51 -10.43 15.68
C VAL A 95 -41.48 -11.78 14.97
N ALA A 96 -40.34 -12.46 14.94
CA ALA A 96 -40.22 -13.76 14.28
C ALA A 96 -41.19 -14.77 14.90
N VAL A 97 -41.24 -14.87 16.23
CA VAL A 97 -42.16 -15.80 16.91
C VAL A 97 -43.62 -15.47 16.62
N VAL A 98 -44.02 -14.20 16.75
CA VAL A 98 -45.42 -13.79 16.52
C VAL A 98 -45.84 -14.04 15.07
N VAL A 99 -45.02 -13.65 14.09
CA VAL A 99 -45.34 -13.81 12.67
C VAL A 99 -45.33 -15.29 12.26
N THR A 100 -44.36 -16.09 12.74
CA THR A 100 -44.33 -17.53 12.46
C THR A 100 -45.49 -18.28 13.13
N TYR A 101 -45.94 -17.84 14.31
CA TYR A 101 -47.09 -18.45 15.00
C TYR A 101 -48.44 -18.03 14.40
N THR A 102 -48.54 -16.83 13.81
CA THR A 102 -49.80 -16.33 13.24
C THR A 102 -49.94 -16.63 11.76
N ASN A 103 -48.85 -16.90 11.04
CA ASN A 103 -48.87 -17.06 9.59
C ASN A 103 -47.98 -18.24 9.13
N PRO A 104 -48.50 -19.19 8.32
CA PRO A 104 -47.72 -20.31 7.80
C PRO A 104 -46.50 -19.91 6.97
N THR A 105 -46.60 -18.81 6.20
CA THR A 105 -45.49 -18.27 5.39
C THR A 105 -44.50 -17.46 6.25
N GLY A 106 -44.82 -17.23 7.52
CA GLY A 106 -43.98 -16.53 8.48
C GLY A 106 -42.66 -17.24 8.81
N SER A 107 -42.50 -18.52 8.44
CA SER A 107 -41.22 -19.24 8.58
C SER A 107 -40.10 -18.63 7.73
N LEU A 108 -40.41 -17.89 6.65
CA LEU A 108 -39.40 -17.19 5.85
C LEU A 108 -38.61 -16.13 6.64
N LEU A 109 -39.16 -15.63 7.76
CA LEU A 109 -38.43 -14.77 8.67
C LEU A 109 -37.20 -15.44 9.29
N LEU A 110 -37.11 -16.77 9.29
CA LEU A 110 -35.90 -17.48 9.70
C LEU A 110 -34.68 -17.05 8.88
N PHE A 111 -34.83 -16.81 7.58
CA PHE A 111 -33.72 -16.34 6.74
C PHE A 111 -33.24 -14.94 7.16
N VAL A 112 -34.17 -14.04 7.46
CA VAL A 112 -33.84 -12.70 7.99
C VAL A 112 -33.18 -12.84 9.37
N ALA A 113 -33.76 -13.66 10.25
CA ALA A 113 -33.32 -13.79 11.62
C ALA A 113 -31.93 -14.44 11.73
N TYR A 114 -31.67 -15.53 11.01
CA TYR A 114 -30.35 -16.16 10.97
C TYR A 114 -29.28 -15.21 10.43
N SER A 115 -29.56 -14.52 9.33
CA SER A 115 -28.67 -13.52 8.75
C SER A 115 -28.29 -12.44 9.77
N GLN A 116 -29.29 -11.88 10.47
CA GLN A 116 -29.08 -10.82 11.45
C GLN A 116 -28.39 -11.30 12.72
N VAL A 117 -28.69 -12.52 13.21
CA VAL A 117 -27.99 -13.11 14.36
C VAL A 117 -26.50 -13.24 14.08
N TRP A 118 -26.12 -13.75 12.90
CA TRP A 118 -24.71 -13.89 12.53
C TRP A 118 -24.02 -12.56 12.23
N TYR A 119 -24.74 -11.56 11.71
CA TYR A 119 -24.23 -10.20 11.54
C TYR A 119 -23.84 -9.57 12.89
N PHE A 120 -24.65 -9.78 13.93
CA PHE A 120 -24.42 -9.22 15.27
C PHE A 120 -23.66 -10.15 16.23
N ALA A 121 -23.31 -11.37 15.81
CA ALA A 121 -22.62 -12.32 16.67
C ALA A 121 -21.19 -11.85 16.99
N GLU A 122 -20.89 -11.61 18.28
CA GLU A 122 -19.54 -11.27 18.70
C GLU A 122 -18.58 -12.46 18.62
N THR A 123 -19.10 -13.68 18.82
CA THR A 123 -18.30 -14.91 18.88
C THR A 123 -18.97 -16.04 18.12
N ARG A 124 -18.16 -16.97 17.58
CA ARG A 124 -18.66 -18.20 16.91
C ARG A 124 -19.60 -18.99 17.83
N ARG A 125 -19.24 -19.14 19.10
CA ARG A 125 -20.05 -19.86 20.10
C ARG A 125 -21.39 -19.16 20.35
N GLY A 126 -21.37 -17.83 20.49
CA GLY A 126 -22.59 -17.04 20.66
C GLY A 126 -23.53 -17.15 19.45
N GLY A 127 -22.99 -17.04 18.23
CA GLY A 127 -23.76 -17.22 16.99
C GLY A 127 -24.42 -18.59 16.91
N VAL A 128 -23.69 -19.67 17.21
CA VAL A 128 -24.23 -21.04 17.25
C VAL A 128 -25.34 -21.15 18.29
N LEU A 129 -25.11 -20.72 19.53
CA LEU A 129 -26.08 -20.84 20.62
C LEU A 129 -27.37 -20.08 20.34
N VAL A 130 -27.28 -18.82 19.90
CA VAL A 130 -28.46 -18.00 19.60
C VAL A 130 -29.22 -18.54 18.40
N THR A 131 -28.52 -18.99 17.35
CA THR A 131 -29.15 -19.60 16.17
C THR A 131 -29.90 -20.88 16.55
N THR A 132 -29.27 -21.78 17.33
CA THR A 132 -29.91 -23.01 17.80
C THR A 132 -31.14 -22.73 18.67
N ALA A 133 -31.02 -21.81 19.63
CA ALA A 133 -32.14 -21.42 20.49
C ALA A 133 -33.30 -20.82 19.67
N LEU A 134 -32.99 -19.95 18.71
CA LEU A 134 -33.94 -19.36 17.79
C LEU A 134 -34.66 -20.41 16.93
N THR A 135 -33.92 -21.37 16.37
CA THR A 135 -34.51 -22.48 15.60
C THR A 135 -35.47 -23.30 16.45
N VAL A 136 -35.03 -23.72 17.65
CA VAL A 136 -35.87 -24.52 18.56
C VAL A 136 -37.14 -23.77 18.94
N LEU A 137 -37.04 -22.47 19.25
CA LEU A 137 -38.19 -21.66 19.62
C LEU A 137 -39.19 -21.50 18.46
N LEU A 138 -38.70 -21.20 17.25
CA LEU A 138 -39.57 -20.95 16.10
C LEU A 138 -40.21 -22.23 15.58
N PHE A 139 -39.47 -23.33 15.46
CA PHE A 139 -40.05 -24.62 15.10
C PHE A 139 -40.96 -25.17 16.21
N GLY A 140 -40.67 -24.88 17.48
CA GLY A 140 -41.60 -25.15 18.59
C GLY A 140 -42.92 -24.38 18.46
N ALA A 141 -42.87 -23.11 18.05
CA ALA A 141 -44.06 -22.31 17.77
C ALA A 141 -44.88 -22.88 16.59
N ILE A 142 -44.22 -23.37 15.54
CA ILE A 142 -44.87 -24.06 14.42
C ILE A 142 -45.55 -25.36 14.90
N ALA A 143 -44.84 -26.18 15.68
CA ALA A 143 -45.37 -27.43 16.22
C ALA A 143 -46.65 -27.21 17.05
N VAL A 144 -46.66 -26.19 17.91
CA VAL A 144 -47.83 -25.82 18.72
C VAL A 144 -48.98 -25.31 17.86
N ARG A 145 -48.68 -24.46 16.87
CA ARG A 145 -49.68 -23.90 15.94
C ARG A 145 -50.38 -24.99 15.13
N GLU A 146 -49.63 -25.95 14.62
CA GLU A 146 -50.16 -27.04 13.79
C GLU A 146 -50.71 -28.21 14.60
N GLY A 147 -50.54 -28.20 15.92
CA GLY A 147 -51.01 -29.28 16.80
C GLY A 147 -50.27 -30.60 16.55
N VAL A 148 -49.00 -30.53 16.15
CA VAL A 148 -48.20 -31.68 15.71
C VAL A 148 -48.06 -32.70 16.85
N GLY A 149 -48.64 -33.88 16.65
CA GLY A 149 -48.65 -34.98 17.62
C GLY A 149 -47.48 -35.96 17.42
N PRO A 150 -47.17 -36.82 18.41
CA PRO A 150 -46.08 -37.80 18.28
C PRO A 150 -46.33 -38.77 17.11
N GLY A 151 -45.38 -38.81 16.16
CA GLY A 151 -45.48 -39.60 14.93
C GLY A 151 -44.64 -39.03 13.79
N ASP A 152 -44.99 -39.37 12.54
CA ASP A 152 -44.25 -38.94 11.33
C ASP A 152 -44.25 -37.42 11.11
N GLU A 153 -45.28 -36.71 11.59
CA GLU A 153 -45.38 -35.25 11.49
C GLU A 153 -44.28 -34.53 12.30
N VAL A 154 -43.98 -35.02 13.51
CA VAL A 154 -42.88 -34.49 14.33
C VAL A 154 -41.54 -34.73 13.66
N LEU A 155 -41.36 -35.89 13.01
CA LEU A 155 -40.11 -36.23 12.32
C LEU A 155 -39.87 -35.33 11.11
N GLY A 156 -40.92 -35.02 10.33
CA GLY A 156 -40.86 -34.08 9.21
C GLY A 156 -40.43 -32.68 9.68
N LEU A 157 -41.11 -32.14 10.68
CA LEU A 157 -40.81 -30.82 11.24
C LEU A 157 -39.39 -30.76 11.85
N ALA A 158 -38.97 -31.81 12.56
CA ALA A 158 -37.62 -31.91 13.10
C ALA A 158 -36.55 -31.97 11.99
N THR A 159 -36.85 -32.61 10.86
CA THR A 159 -35.96 -32.65 9.70
C THR A 159 -35.82 -31.27 9.06
N GLU A 160 -36.92 -30.54 8.88
CA GLU A 160 -36.88 -29.15 8.38
C GLU A 160 -36.10 -28.22 9.30
N ALA A 161 -36.28 -28.37 10.62
CA ALA A 161 -35.53 -27.63 11.63
C ALA A 161 -34.03 -27.95 11.55
N ALA A 162 -33.68 -29.24 11.43
CA ALA A 162 -32.30 -29.69 11.34
C ALA A 162 -31.61 -29.20 10.06
N VAL A 163 -32.29 -29.25 8.91
CA VAL A 163 -31.77 -28.73 7.64
C VAL A 163 -31.58 -27.21 7.71
N SER A 164 -32.58 -26.49 8.23
CA SER A 164 -32.52 -25.03 8.38
C SER A 164 -31.40 -24.60 9.31
N LEU A 165 -31.24 -25.27 10.46
CA LEU A 165 -30.16 -25.03 11.40
C LEU A 165 -28.81 -25.36 10.77
N GLY A 166 -28.69 -26.53 10.14
CA GLY A 166 -27.45 -26.96 9.48
C GLY A 166 -26.98 -25.94 8.44
N PHE A 167 -27.90 -25.45 7.60
CA PHE A 167 -27.60 -24.42 6.60
C PHE A 167 -27.20 -23.08 7.24
N ALA A 168 -27.95 -22.64 8.26
CA ALA A 168 -27.65 -21.39 8.98
C ALA A 168 -26.28 -21.44 9.68
N LEU A 169 -25.94 -22.56 10.32
CA LEU A 169 -24.65 -22.76 10.96
C LEU A 169 -23.52 -22.83 9.93
N LEU A 170 -23.72 -23.54 8.82
CA LEU A 170 -22.73 -23.64 7.75
C LEU A 170 -22.40 -22.26 7.18
N LEU A 171 -23.40 -21.49 6.77
CA LEU A 171 -23.20 -20.15 6.23
C LEU A 171 -22.63 -19.19 7.28
N GLY A 172 -23.17 -19.20 8.49
CA GLY A 172 -22.74 -18.31 9.57
C GLY A 172 -21.29 -18.55 9.98
N LEU A 173 -20.88 -19.82 10.14
CA LEU A 173 -19.50 -20.18 10.42
C LEU A 173 -18.56 -19.87 9.25
N TRP A 174 -19.01 -20.09 8.00
CA TRP A 174 -18.23 -19.75 6.81
C TRP A 174 -18.01 -18.24 6.69
N ILE A 175 -19.05 -17.43 6.87
CA ILE A 175 -18.95 -15.95 6.88
C ILE A 175 -17.99 -15.49 7.97
N THR A 176 -18.10 -16.04 9.18
CA THR A 176 -17.22 -15.70 10.30
C THR A 176 -15.77 -16.11 10.00
N TYR A 177 -15.56 -17.28 9.39
CA TYR A 177 -14.25 -17.73 8.94
C TYR A 177 -13.64 -16.82 7.88
N VAL A 178 -14.43 -16.41 6.87
CA VAL A 178 -13.99 -15.50 5.81
C VAL A 178 -13.62 -14.14 6.38
N ALA A 179 -14.41 -13.61 7.33
CA ALA A 179 -14.11 -12.35 8.01
C ALA A 179 -12.76 -12.44 8.74
N GLU A 180 -12.56 -13.46 9.59
CA GLU A 180 -11.31 -13.66 10.32
C GLU A 180 -10.10 -13.86 9.38
N GLN A 181 -10.26 -14.59 8.29
CA GLN A 181 -9.22 -14.78 7.28
C GLN A 181 -8.86 -13.48 6.55
N SER A 182 -9.85 -12.65 6.24
CA SER A 182 -9.62 -11.35 5.60
C SER A 182 -8.78 -10.44 6.48
N GLU A 183 -9.01 -10.46 7.80
CA GLU A 183 -8.25 -9.67 8.77
C GLU A 183 -6.79 -10.12 8.83
N GLN A 184 -6.55 -11.43 8.96
CA GLN A 184 -5.19 -11.99 8.97
C GLN A 184 -4.41 -11.66 7.69
N ARG A 185 -5.06 -11.73 6.53
CA ARG A 185 -4.43 -11.38 5.25
C ARG A 185 -4.09 -9.90 5.17
N ALA A 186 -4.95 -9.02 5.65
CA ALA A 186 -4.68 -7.58 5.67
C ALA A 186 -3.47 -7.26 6.57
N GLU A 187 -3.39 -7.85 7.76
CA GLU A 187 -2.24 -7.69 8.66
C GLU A 187 -0.92 -8.21 8.02
N LEU A 188 -0.96 -9.35 7.35
CA LEU A 188 0.21 -9.91 6.66
C LEU A 188 0.67 -9.04 5.48
N LEU A 189 -0.26 -8.47 4.72
CA LEU A 189 0.07 -7.55 3.62
C LEU A 189 0.76 -6.29 4.16
N GLU A 190 0.24 -5.70 5.23
CA GLU A 190 0.85 -4.52 5.87
C GLU A 190 2.27 -4.83 6.36
N GLN A 191 2.48 -6.00 6.98
CA GLN A 191 3.81 -6.45 7.41
C GLN A 191 4.77 -6.66 6.23
N LEU A 192 4.28 -7.24 5.13
CA LEU A 192 5.08 -7.47 3.93
C LEU A 192 5.50 -6.16 3.27
N GLU A 193 4.58 -5.20 3.15
CA GLU A 193 4.86 -3.87 2.61
C GLU A 193 5.90 -3.13 3.47
N ALA A 194 5.76 -3.18 4.80
CA ALA A 194 6.74 -2.59 5.72
C ALA A 194 8.13 -3.22 5.58
N ALA A 195 8.21 -4.55 5.52
CA ALA A 195 9.48 -5.26 5.34
C ALA A 195 10.12 -4.98 3.97
N GLN A 196 9.33 -4.89 2.90
CA GLN A 196 9.82 -4.52 1.58
C GLN A 196 10.38 -3.11 1.56
N ALA A 197 9.72 -2.15 2.22
CA ALA A 197 10.21 -0.78 2.33
C ALA A 197 11.55 -0.72 3.09
N GLU A 198 11.69 -1.47 4.19
CA GLU A 198 12.94 -1.56 4.94
C GLU A 198 14.08 -2.17 4.11
N LEU A 199 13.80 -3.27 3.41
CA LEU A 199 14.77 -3.91 2.51
C LEU A 199 15.18 -2.98 1.35
N ALA A 200 14.24 -2.26 0.75
CA ALA A 200 14.53 -1.31 -0.32
C ALA A 200 15.45 -0.18 0.16
N GLN A 201 15.21 0.35 1.36
CA GLN A 201 16.10 1.35 1.98
C GLN A 201 17.48 0.78 2.27
N GLY A 202 17.55 -0.44 2.81
CA GLY A 202 18.81 -1.15 3.07
C GLY A 202 19.62 -1.38 1.80
N HIS A 203 18.99 -1.87 0.73
CA HIS A 203 19.64 -2.07 -0.57
C HIS A 203 20.10 -0.75 -1.19
N HIS A 204 19.32 0.32 -1.09
CA HIS A 204 19.73 1.63 -1.58
C HIS A 204 20.96 2.15 -0.83
N ALA A 205 20.94 2.10 0.50
CA ALA A 205 22.09 2.52 1.32
C ALA A 205 23.35 1.69 1.02
N ALA A 206 23.21 0.36 0.93
CA ALA A 206 24.31 -0.54 0.56
C ALA A 206 24.83 -0.25 -0.84
N GLY A 207 23.94 0.02 -1.81
CA GLY A 207 24.30 0.41 -3.17
C GLY A 207 25.10 1.71 -3.22
N VAL A 208 24.69 2.73 -2.47
CA VAL A 208 25.42 4.01 -2.36
C VAL A 208 26.84 3.80 -1.79
N VAL A 209 27.00 2.95 -0.78
CA VAL A 209 28.31 2.64 -0.19
C VAL A 209 29.19 1.87 -1.17
N ALA A 210 28.66 0.81 -1.78
CA ALA A 210 29.40 0.00 -2.75
C ALA A 210 29.87 0.84 -3.95
N GLU A 211 29.04 1.77 -4.41
CA GLU A 211 29.37 2.67 -5.51
C GLU A 211 30.46 3.67 -5.11
N ARG A 212 30.39 4.24 -3.89
CA ARG A 212 31.46 5.08 -3.35
C ARG A 212 32.80 4.35 -3.27
N GLU A 213 32.81 3.09 -2.82
CA GLU A 213 34.02 2.27 -2.74
C GLU A 213 34.59 1.91 -4.12
N ARG A 214 33.72 1.61 -5.09
CA ARG A 214 34.11 1.37 -6.48
C ARG A 214 34.78 2.61 -7.07
N MET A 215 34.14 3.77 -6.91
CA MET A 215 34.66 5.06 -7.37
C MET A 215 35.97 5.43 -6.68
N ALA A 216 36.08 5.23 -5.36
CA ALA A 216 37.32 5.52 -4.63
C ALA A 216 38.51 4.71 -5.16
N ARG A 217 38.29 3.43 -5.52
CA ARG A 217 39.31 2.60 -6.17
C ARG A 217 39.67 3.11 -7.56
N GLU A 218 38.69 3.43 -8.40
CA GLU A 218 38.92 3.95 -9.74
C GLU A 218 39.69 5.29 -9.72
N ILE A 219 39.35 6.20 -8.80
CA ILE A 219 40.10 7.45 -8.57
C ILE A 219 41.54 7.15 -8.14
N HIS A 220 41.71 6.24 -7.17
CA HIS A 220 43.03 5.89 -6.65
C HIS A 220 43.93 5.32 -7.75
N ASP A 221 43.40 4.41 -8.58
CA ASP A 221 44.16 3.78 -9.66
C ASP A 221 44.62 4.81 -10.69
N THR A 222 43.74 5.72 -11.13
CA THR A 222 44.08 6.78 -12.09
C THR A 222 45.13 7.75 -11.54
N LEU A 223 44.95 8.23 -10.31
CA LEU A 223 45.89 9.17 -9.69
C LEU A 223 47.24 8.50 -9.38
N ALA A 224 47.23 7.27 -8.88
CA ALA A 224 48.46 6.52 -8.58
C ALA A 224 49.30 6.26 -9.85
N GLN A 225 48.66 5.89 -10.96
CA GLN A 225 49.34 5.75 -12.26
C GLN A 225 49.96 7.08 -12.71
N GLY A 226 49.20 8.16 -12.60
CA GLY A 226 49.65 9.50 -12.94
C GLY A 226 50.88 9.94 -12.15
N PHE A 227 50.86 9.78 -10.83
CA PHE A 227 52.00 10.10 -9.97
C PHE A 227 53.21 9.19 -10.24
N THR A 228 52.98 7.91 -10.52
CA THR A 228 54.06 6.98 -10.89
C THR A 228 54.78 7.46 -12.16
N SER A 229 54.04 7.94 -13.16
CA SER A 229 54.62 8.54 -14.38
C SER A 229 55.47 9.77 -14.07
N VAL A 230 54.97 10.69 -13.23
CA VAL A 230 55.71 11.89 -12.81
C VAL A 230 57.02 11.52 -12.09
N VAL A 231 56.98 10.55 -11.17
CA VAL A 231 58.17 10.06 -10.46
C VAL A 231 59.18 9.43 -11.41
N MET A 232 58.73 8.60 -12.35
CA MET A 232 59.61 7.98 -13.35
C MET A 232 60.27 9.01 -14.28
N LEU A 233 59.50 10.01 -14.75
CA LEU A 233 60.00 11.07 -15.61
C LEU A 233 61.03 11.94 -14.90
N THR A 234 60.80 12.29 -13.64
CA THR A 234 61.74 13.09 -12.83
C THR A 234 63.01 12.30 -12.49
N GLN A 235 62.90 11.02 -12.13
CA GLN A 235 64.07 10.15 -11.94
C GLN A 235 64.92 10.04 -13.22
N THR A 236 64.27 9.92 -14.38
CA THR A 236 65.00 9.82 -15.64
C THR A 236 65.65 11.14 -16.03
N ALA A 237 65.00 12.28 -15.78
CA ALA A 237 65.60 13.60 -15.98
C ALA A 237 66.90 13.78 -15.16
N VAL A 238 66.92 13.31 -13.90
CA VAL A 238 68.12 13.33 -13.06
C VAL A 238 69.23 12.45 -13.64
N ALA A 239 68.89 11.30 -14.22
CA ALA A 239 69.85 10.42 -14.88
C ALA A 239 70.43 11.05 -16.16
N ASP A 240 69.60 11.75 -16.95
CA ASP A 240 70.00 12.44 -18.17
C ASP A 240 70.94 13.62 -17.85
N LEU A 241 70.65 14.39 -16.79
CA LEU A 241 71.57 15.43 -16.26
C LEU A 241 72.93 14.86 -15.83
N ARG A 242 72.96 13.67 -15.20
CA ARG A 242 74.22 13.01 -14.81
C ARG A 242 75.06 12.55 -16.01
N ARG A 243 74.44 12.43 -17.20
CA ARG A 243 75.10 12.11 -18.47
C ARG A 243 75.43 13.36 -19.30
N ASP A 244 75.22 14.54 -18.74
CA ASP A 244 75.37 15.84 -19.42
C ASP A 244 74.41 16.05 -20.62
N ASP A 245 73.34 15.26 -20.70
CA ASP A 245 72.27 15.41 -21.70
C ASP A 245 71.19 16.36 -21.18
N ARG A 246 71.51 17.65 -21.23
CA ARG A 246 70.68 18.71 -20.67
C ARG A 246 69.37 18.89 -21.45
N GLU A 247 69.37 18.64 -22.75
CA GLU A 247 68.20 18.81 -23.61
C GLU A 247 67.15 17.73 -23.33
N ALA A 248 67.56 16.46 -23.22
CA ALA A 248 66.67 15.37 -22.82
C ALA A 248 66.10 15.57 -21.40
N ALA A 249 66.93 16.06 -20.46
CA ALA A 249 66.49 16.34 -19.10
C ALA A 249 65.41 17.43 -19.04
N VAL A 250 65.56 18.52 -19.80
CA VAL A 250 64.54 19.59 -19.87
C VAL A 250 63.23 19.04 -20.45
N ALA A 251 63.29 18.29 -21.55
CA ALA A 251 62.09 17.69 -22.16
C ALA A 251 61.35 16.75 -21.18
N ARG A 252 62.08 15.96 -20.38
CA ARG A 252 61.51 15.08 -19.34
C ARG A 252 60.82 15.87 -18.23
N ILE A 253 61.43 16.97 -17.77
CA ILE A 253 60.86 17.84 -16.73
C ILE A 253 59.58 18.51 -17.22
N GLU A 254 59.58 19.05 -18.45
CA GLU A 254 58.38 19.63 -19.04
C GLU A 254 57.24 18.61 -19.20
N LEU A 255 57.58 17.38 -19.58
CA LEU A 255 56.58 16.30 -19.66
C LEU A 255 56.03 15.95 -18.28
N ALA A 256 56.89 15.83 -17.26
CA ALA A 256 56.46 15.57 -15.89
C ALA A 256 55.55 16.68 -15.36
N GLU A 257 55.85 17.95 -15.67
CA GLU A 257 55.05 19.10 -15.27
C GLU A 257 53.67 19.10 -15.96
N ARG A 258 53.62 18.79 -17.27
CA ARG A 258 52.34 18.60 -17.99
C ARG A 258 51.52 17.47 -17.37
N THR A 259 52.11 16.29 -17.14
CA THR A 259 51.43 15.15 -16.52
C THR A 259 50.94 15.46 -15.10
N ALA A 260 51.70 16.21 -14.30
CA ALA A 260 51.27 16.63 -12.97
C ALA A 260 50.08 17.61 -13.02
N ARG A 261 50.08 18.56 -13.97
CA ARG A 261 48.96 19.48 -14.19
C ARG A 261 47.70 18.74 -14.63
N ASP A 262 47.85 17.78 -15.54
CA ASP A 262 46.74 16.96 -16.02
C ASP A 262 46.13 16.11 -14.88
N ASN A 263 46.96 15.44 -14.08
CA ASN A 263 46.49 14.70 -12.90
C ASN A 263 45.80 15.59 -11.87
N LEU A 264 46.28 16.81 -11.64
CA LEU A 264 45.65 17.75 -10.73
C LEU A 264 44.29 18.23 -11.26
N ALA A 265 44.18 18.46 -12.57
CA ALA A 265 42.92 18.81 -13.21
C ALA A 265 41.91 17.65 -13.11
N GLU A 266 42.37 16.41 -13.31
CA GLU A 266 41.56 15.19 -13.21
C GLU A 266 41.10 14.93 -11.77
N ALA A 267 41.98 15.06 -10.77
CA ALA A 267 41.62 14.99 -9.36
C ALA A 267 40.56 16.04 -8.97
N ARG A 268 40.71 17.28 -9.46
CA ARG A 268 39.73 18.36 -9.21
C ARG A 268 38.39 18.08 -9.88
N ALA A 269 38.39 17.55 -11.10
CA ALA A 269 37.17 17.16 -11.80
C ALA A 269 36.45 16.02 -11.07
N LEU A 270 37.18 15.01 -10.59
CA LEU A 270 36.65 13.91 -9.79
C LEU A 270 36.05 14.44 -8.47
N VAL A 271 36.78 15.24 -7.69
CA VAL A 271 36.25 15.83 -6.44
C VAL A 271 35.03 16.72 -6.70
N ALA A 272 35.03 17.53 -7.77
CA ALA A 272 33.89 18.35 -8.16
C ALA A 272 32.68 17.50 -8.57
N ALA A 273 32.91 16.34 -9.20
CA ALA A 273 31.86 15.38 -9.47
C ALA A 273 31.24 14.88 -8.15
N PHE A 274 32.04 14.54 -7.13
CA PHE A 274 31.54 13.96 -5.87
C PHE A 274 30.99 14.94 -4.83
N SER A 275 31.20 16.25 -5.01
CA SER A 275 30.68 17.25 -4.10
C SER A 275 29.26 17.67 -4.53
N PRO A 276 28.26 17.69 -3.62
CA PRO A 276 26.93 18.28 -3.89
C PRO A 276 26.97 19.78 -4.24
N VAL A 277 28.15 20.39 -4.17
CA VAL A 277 28.38 21.83 -4.23
C VAL A 277 28.61 22.28 -5.67
N ALA A 278 27.52 22.52 -6.41
CA ALA A 278 27.52 23.47 -7.52
C ALA A 278 26.14 24.02 -7.94
N LEU A 279 25.05 23.56 -7.31
CA LEU A 279 23.68 24.01 -7.63
C LEU A 279 22.97 24.66 -6.43
N GLU A 280 23.66 25.01 -5.34
CA GLU A 280 23.07 25.92 -4.35
C GLU A 280 22.95 27.32 -4.97
N GLY A 281 21.75 27.67 -5.43
CA GLY A 281 21.42 28.99 -5.96
C GLY A 281 21.74 29.23 -7.44
N VAL A 282 22.17 28.22 -8.20
CA VAL A 282 22.37 28.33 -9.65
C VAL A 282 21.64 27.21 -10.39
N THR A 283 20.91 27.56 -11.45
CA THR A 283 20.32 26.62 -12.39
C THR A 283 21.39 25.85 -13.18
N VAL A 284 21.09 24.61 -13.60
CA VAL A 284 21.97 23.80 -14.46
C VAL A 284 22.32 24.53 -15.77
N ALA A 285 21.40 25.33 -16.29
CA ALA A 285 21.62 26.22 -17.41
C ALA A 285 22.79 27.19 -17.17
N GLY A 286 22.76 27.90 -16.04
CA GLY A 286 23.84 28.81 -15.66
C GLY A 286 25.17 28.10 -15.40
N ALA A 287 25.14 26.84 -14.96
CA ALA A 287 26.35 26.03 -14.78
C ALA A 287 26.98 25.62 -16.12
N LEU A 288 26.16 25.19 -17.09
CA LEU A 288 26.62 24.81 -18.45
C LEU A 288 27.20 26.01 -19.21
N GLU A 289 26.57 27.18 -19.10
CA GLU A 289 27.11 28.41 -19.69
C GLU A 289 28.46 28.81 -19.10
N ARG A 290 28.61 28.74 -17.77
CA ARG A 290 29.90 29.04 -17.12
C ARG A 290 30.98 28.05 -17.56
N LEU A 291 30.63 26.78 -17.67
CA LEU A 291 31.54 25.74 -18.14
C LEU A 291 32.01 26.03 -19.58
N ALA A 292 31.08 26.39 -20.47
CA ALA A 292 31.39 26.77 -21.85
C ALA A 292 32.32 27.98 -21.94
N ARG A 293 32.00 29.07 -21.21
CA ARG A 293 32.84 30.29 -21.17
C ARG A 293 34.25 30.01 -20.68
N ARG A 294 34.38 29.16 -19.65
CA ARG A 294 35.68 28.77 -19.10
C ARG A 294 36.48 27.95 -20.12
N PHE A 295 35.86 26.98 -20.77
CA PHE A 295 36.51 26.15 -21.78
C PHE A 295 37.03 26.98 -22.96
N GLU A 296 36.22 27.92 -23.43
CA GLU A 296 36.60 28.85 -24.51
C GLU A 296 37.79 29.72 -24.10
N ALA A 297 37.79 30.26 -22.87
CA ALA A 297 38.91 31.04 -22.34
C ALA A 297 40.21 30.23 -22.20
N GLU A 298 40.12 28.94 -21.85
CA GLU A 298 41.29 28.08 -21.65
C GLU A 298 41.86 27.51 -22.96
N THR A 299 41.01 27.29 -23.97
CA THR A 299 41.40 26.55 -25.19
C THR A 299 41.30 27.36 -26.49
N GLY A 300 40.61 28.50 -26.48
CA GLY A 300 40.32 29.29 -27.69
C GLY A 300 39.29 28.66 -28.63
N VAL A 301 38.68 27.53 -28.25
CA VAL A 301 37.65 26.84 -29.02
C VAL A 301 36.28 27.43 -28.70
N ALA A 302 35.57 27.93 -29.71
CA ALA A 302 34.26 28.56 -29.52
C ALA A 302 33.20 27.53 -29.10
N VAL A 303 32.49 27.77 -27.99
CA VAL A 303 31.45 26.87 -27.47
C VAL A 303 30.08 27.54 -27.50
N GLU A 304 29.14 26.95 -28.25
CA GLU A 304 27.75 27.38 -28.32
C GLU A 304 26.89 26.51 -27.38
N VAL A 305 26.12 27.13 -26.48
CA VAL A 305 25.22 26.43 -25.56
C VAL A 305 23.77 26.73 -25.98
N VAL A 306 23.00 25.68 -26.26
CA VAL A 306 21.60 25.74 -26.68
C VAL A 306 20.74 24.98 -25.69
N LEU A 307 19.89 25.69 -24.96
CA LEU A 307 19.04 25.16 -23.90
C LEU A 307 17.57 25.46 -24.18
N PRO A 308 16.63 24.65 -23.67
CA PRO A 308 15.21 24.99 -23.68
C PRO A 308 14.93 26.25 -22.86
N ASP A 309 13.89 27.00 -23.22
CA ASP A 309 13.44 28.16 -22.45
C ASP A 309 12.78 27.70 -21.13
N GLY A 310 13.29 28.15 -19.99
CA GLY A 310 12.73 27.89 -18.66
C GLY A 310 13.57 26.93 -17.79
N GLU A 311 13.01 26.54 -16.63
CA GLU A 311 13.63 25.52 -15.77
C GLU A 311 13.48 24.13 -16.40
N LEU A 312 14.56 23.35 -16.39
CA LEU A 312 14.55 21.99 -16.93
C LEU A 312 13.73 21.08 -15.99
N PRO A 313 12.77 20.30 -16.52
CA PRO A 313 11.90 19.43 -15.71
C PRO A 313 12.61 18.13 -15.32
N VAL A 314 13.80 18.24 -14.75
CA VAL A 314 14.66 17.11 -14.39
C VAL A 314 14.98 17.15 -12.90
N SER A 315 15.18 15.97 -12.29
CA SER A 315 15.58 15.91 -10.88
C SER A 315 16.96 16.56 -10.69
N ARG A 316 17.24 17.05 -9.47
CA ARG A 316 18.58 17.54 -9.06
C ARG A 316 19.70 16.57 -9.42
N GLU A 317 19.45 15.27 -9.30
CA GLU A 317 20.40 14.22 -9.64
C GLU A 317 20.69 14.19 -11.14
N ALA A 318 19.65 14.32 -11.97
CA ALA A 318 19.79 14.40 -13.42
C ALA A 318 20.52 15.69 -13.86
N GLU A 319 20.31 16.83 -13.19
CA GLU A 319 21.07 18.07 -13.44
C GLU A 319 22.58 17.86 -13.25
N VAL A 320 22.98 17.18 -12.17
CA VAL A 320 24.38 16.85 -11.89
C VAL A 320 24.95 15.94 -12.98
N VAL A 321 24.21 14.91 -13.39
CA VAL A 321 24.63 13.99 -14.46
C VAL A 321 24.83 14.73 -15.79
N LEU A 322 23.92 15.63 -16.16
CA LEU A 322 24.02 16.43 -17.38
C LEU A 322 25.27 17.33 -17.37
N LEU A 323 25.52 18.00 -16.24
CA LEU A 323 26.71 18.85 -16.10
C LEU A 323 28.00 18.04 -16.22
N ARG A 324 28.05 16.83 -15.63
CA ARG A 324 29.19 15.92 -15.76
C ARG A 324 29.39 15.43 -17.19
N ALA A 325 28.32 15.04 -17.88
CA ALA A 325 28.38 14.60 -19.27
C ALA A 325 28.96 15.71 -20.18
N ALA A 326 28.56 16.97 -19.96
CA ALA A 326 29.10 18.11 -20.69
C ALA A 326 30.60 18.37 -20.40
N GLN A 327 31.02 18.27 -19.12
CA GLN A 327 32.43 18.41 -18.73
C GLN A 327 33.33 17.37 -19.39
N GLU A 328 32.89 16.11 -19.37
CA GLU A 328 33.63 15.00 -19.95
C GLU A 328 33.70 15.12 -21.48
N ALA A 329 32.58 15.46 -22.12
CA ALA A 329 32.55 15.72 -23.56
C ALA A 329 33.53 16.82 -23.97
N LEU A 330 33.58 17.95 -23.24
CA LEU A 330 34.53 19.03 -23.51
C LEU A 330 35.98 18.62 -23.26
N THR A 331 36.23 17.82 -22.23
CA THR A 331 37.57 17.26 -21.94
C THR A 331 38.05 16.37 -23.10
N ASN A 332 37.16 15.53 -23.62
CA ASN A 332 37.44 14.69 -24.79
C ASN A 332 37.68 15.52 -26.06
N VAL A 333 36.93 16.60 -26.26
CA VAL A 333 37.20 17.55 -27.36
C VAL A 333 38.60 18.13 -27.25
N ARG A 334 38.99 18.61 -26.06
CA ARG A 334 40.32 19.20 -25.82
C ARG A 334 41.44 18.17 -26.06
N ARG A 335 41.26 16.94 -25.59
CA ARG A 335 42.28 15.89 -25.68
C ARG A 335 42.40 15.29 -27.09
N HIS A 336 41.32 15.21 -27.86
CA HIS A 336 41.27 14.35 -29.04
C HIS A 336 40.73 14.97 -30.32
N ALA A 337 39.88 16.00 -30.27
CA ALA A 337 39.07 16.36 -31.44
C ALA A 337 39.70 17.39 -32.39
N GLN A 338 40.71 18.15 -31.96
CA GLN A 338 41.25 19.32 -32.70
C GLN A 338 40.16 20.26 -33.26
N ALA A 339 39.03 20.36 -32.54
CA ALA A 339 37.87 21.11 -33.00
C ALA A 339 38.10 22.62 -32.85
N ARG A 340 37.61 23.41 -33.81
CA ARG A 340 37.57 24.88 -33.71
C ARG A 340 36.27 25.42 -33.13
N ARG A 341 35.24 24.57 -33.03
CA ARG A 341 33.91 24.92 -32.51
C ARG A 341 33.23 23.70 -31.89
N VAL A 342 32.51 23.91 -30.79
CA VAL A 342 31.69 22.90 -30.09
C VAL A 342 30.29 23.44 -29.88
N ARG A 343 29.28 22.57 -29.97
CA ARG A 343 27.89 22.90 -29.64
C ARG A 343 27.35 21.95 -28.59
N LEU A 344 26.93 22.48 -27.45
CA LEU A 344 26.21 21.75 -26.41
C LEU A 344 24.72 22.03 -26.56
N ARG A 345 23.92 20.99 -26.78
CA ARG A 345 22.47 21.11 -26.96
C ARG A 345 21.72 20.15 -26.04
N LEU A 346 20.76 20.69 -25.29
CA LEU A 346 19.70 19.94 -24.62
C LEU A 346 18.41 20.15 -25.42
N ALA A 347 17.76 19.06 -25.82
CA ALA A 347 16.60 19.06 -26.71
C ALA A 347 15.35 18.53 -26.01
#